data_AF-A0A0N8QYH4-F1
#
_entry.id   AF-A0A0N8QYH4-F1
#
_cell.length_a   1.000
_cell.length_b   1.000
_cell.length_c   1.000
_cell.angle_alpha   90.00
_cell.angle_beta   90.00
_cell.angle_gamma   90.00
#
_symmetry.space_group_name_H-M   'P 1'
#
loop_
_entity.id
_entity.type
_entity.pdbx_description
1 polymer ?
#
loop_
_entity_poly.entity_id
_entity_poly.type
_entity_poly.pdbx_seq_one_letter_code
_entity_poly.pdbx_strand_id
1 'polypeptide(L)'
;MFIRAYLRASTDDQDASRARDYLETFVSGYGKAIASCYMENASGSHADRPELIRLLKDARRGDVLLVESIDRLSRMDDQAWRSLKTAIDNRGIRIVSVDLPTSHQGMTAQSGDEFTDRMLAAINYMMIDMMAA
;
A
#
# COMPACT_ATOMS: atom_id res chain seq x y z
N MET A 1 5.53 14.03 2.49
CA MET A 1 4.98 12.65 2.52
C MET A 1 3.53 12.72 2.12
N PHE A 2 3.17 12.09 1.01
CA PHE A 2 1.79 11.92 0.58
C PHE A 2 1.33 10.48 0.80
N ILE A 3 0.04 10.30 1.09
CA ILE A 3 -0.59 8.99 1.21
C ILE A 3 -1.35 8.71 -0.08
N ARG A 4 -1.08 7.55 -0.68
CA ARG A 4 -1.68 7.12 -1.95
C ARG A 4 -2.40 5.81 -1.70
N ALA A 5 -3.72 5.83 -1.83
CA ALA A 5 -4.55 4.68 -1.57
C ALA A 5 -4.67 3.82 -2.83
N TYR A 6 -4.40 2.53 -2.70
CA TYR A 6 -4.67 1.52 -3.72
C TYR A 6 -5.85 0.67 -3.28
N LEU A 7 -6.87 0.63 -4.15
CA LEU A 7 -8.15 -0.02 -3.92
C LEU A 7 -8.34 -1.07 -5.02
N ARG A 8 -8.77 -2.27 -4.68
CA ARG A 8 -9.10 -3.33 -5.65
C ARG A 8 -10.55 -3.74 -5.46
N ALA A 9 -11.41 -3.45 -6.43
CA ALA A 9 -12.84 -3.80 -6.40
C ALA A 9 -13.12 -5.00 -7.31
N SER A 10 -13.94 -5.94 -6.83
CA SER A 10 -14.29 -7.17 -7.55
C SER A 10 -15.47 -7.01 -8.52
N THR A 11 -16.40 -6.10 -8.25
CA THR A 11 -17.55 -5.75 -9.12
C THR A 11 -18.19 -4.46 -8.58
N ASP A 12 -18.58 -3.55 -9.48
CA ASP A 12 -19.25 -2.25 -9.26
C ASP A 12 -18.51 -1.15 -8.45
N ASP A 13 -18.70 0.09 -8.90
CA ASP A 13 -18.21 1.35 -8.29
C ASP A 13 -18.60 1.51 -6.80
N GLN A 14 -19.63 0.78 -6.35
CA GLN A 14 -20.15 0.84 -4.99
C GLN A 14 -19.16 0.25 -3.96
N ASP A 15 -18.44 -0.83 -4.31
CA ASP A 15 -17.46 -1.44 -3.40
C ASP A 15 -16.20 -0.58 -3.28
N ALA A 16 -15.77 0.04 -4.38
CA ALA A 16 -14.62 0.94 -4.40
C ALA A 16 -14.85 2.19 -3.55
N SER A 17 -16.07 2.75 -3.62
CA SER A 17 -16.47 3.93 -2.84
C SER A 17 -16.46 3.62 -1.34
N ARG A 18 -16.98 2.46 -0.94
CA ARG A 18 -16.95 2.03 0.47
C ARG A 18 -15.53 1.85 1.01
N ALA A 19 -14.68 1.17 0.24
CA ALA A 19 -13.30 0.96 0.64
C ALA A 19 -12.53 2.28 0.71
N ARG A 20 -12.83 3.25 -0.17
CA ARG A 20 -12.30 4.61 -0.09
C ARG A 20 -12.69 5.30 1.21
N ASP A 21 -13.97 5.34 1.57
CA ASP A 21 -14.44 6.00 2.80
C ASP A 21 -13.79 5.40 4.05
N TYR A 22 -13.61 4.09 4.05
CA TYR A 22 -12.91 3.37 5.11
C TYR A 22 -11.44 3.82 5.26
N LEU A 23 -10.71 3.90 4.14
CA LEU A 23 -9.33 4.39 4.14
C LEU A 23 -9.24 5.87 4.52
N GLU A 24 -10.16 6.71 4.05
CA GLU A 24 -10.21 8.12 4.43
C GLU A 24 -10.43 8.31 5.94
N THR A 25 -11.33 7.52 6.53
CA THR A 25 -11.57 7.52 7.98
C THR A 25 -10.33 7.09 8.74
N PHE A 26 -9.68 6.01 8.30
CA PHE A 26 -8.43 5.53 8.91
C PHE A 26 -7.34 6.60 8.88
N VAL A 27 -7.10 7.21 7.72
CA VAL A 27 -6.07 8.24 7.54
C VAL A 27 -6.37 9.51 8.34
N SER A 28 -7.66 9.88 8.43
CA SER A 28 -8.13 11.01 9.24
C SER A 28 -7.85 10.80 10.73
N GLY A 29 -7.89 9.56 11.21
CA GLY A 29 -7.48 9.20 12.58
C GLY A 29 -6.02 9.55 12.91
N TYR A 30 -5.16 9.68 11.89
CA TYR A 30 -3.76 10.11 12.02
C TYR A 30 -3.55 11.60 11.68
N GLY A 31 -4.62 12.38 11.49
CA GLY A 31 -4.54 13.79 11.11
C GLY A 31 -3.93 14.02 9.72
N LYS A 32 -4.07 13.05 8.81
CA LYS A 32 -3.53 13.10 7.44
C LYS A 32 -4.67 13.04 6.43
N ALA A 33 -4.33 13.17 5.15
CA ALA A 33 -5.27 13.04 4.04
C ALA A 33 -4.68 12.16 2.93
N ILE A 34 -5.56 11.49 2.18
CA ILE A 34 -5.19 10.74 0.99
C ILE A 34 -5.01 11.73 -0.16
N ALA A 35 -3.83 11.75 -0.77
CA ALA A 35 -3.50 12.63 -1.88
C ALA A 35 -4.07 12.13 -3.22
N SER A 36 -4.15 10.82 -3.40
CA SER A 36 -4.68 10.21 -4.62
C SER A 36 -5.16 8.78 -4.35
N CYS A 37 -6.27 8.40 -4.98
CA CYS A 37 -6.81 7.04 -4.94
C CYS A 37 -6.62 6.39 -6.31
N TYR A 38 -6.21 5.12 -6.32
CA TYR A 38 -5.97 4.31 -7.51
C TYR A 38 -6.85 3.08 -7.40
N MET A 39 -7.84 2.97 -8.29
CA MET A 39 -8.88 1.96 -8.21
C MET A 39 -8.68 0.94 -9.32
N GLU A 40 -8.36 -0.29 -8.94
CA GLU A 40 -8.16 -1.41 -9.85
C GLU A 40 -9.43 -2.27 -9.91
N ASN A 41 -10.02 -2.38 -11.09
CA ASN A 41 -11.21 -3.20 -11.32
C ASN A 41 -10.78 -4.63 -11.69
N ALA A 42 -11.09 -5.59 -10.82
CA ALA A 42 -10.74 -6.99 -11.00
C ALA A 42 -11.72 -7.77 -11.90
N SER A 43 -12.47 -7.08 -12.77
CA SER A 43 -13.38 -7.73 -13.71
C SER A 43 -12.57 -8.51 -14.75
N GLY A 44 -12.45 -9.82 -14.53
CA GLY A 44 -11.69 -10.72 -15.39
C GLY A 44 -10.27 -10.96 -14.88
N SER A 45 -9.74 -12.13 -15.22
CA SER A 45 -8.41 -12.66 -14.91
C SER A 45 -7.22 -11.83 -15.45
N HIS A 46 -7.40 -10.53 -15.65
CA HIS A 46 -6.33 -9.63 -16.05
C HIS A 46 -5.39 -9.40 -14.87
N ALA A 47 -4.20 -9.99 -14.99
CA ALA A 47 -3.09 -9.86 -14.05
C ALA A 47 -2.40 -8.49 -14.14
N ASP A 48 -2.64 -7.75 -15.22
CA ASP A 48 -2.09 -6.42 -15.41
C ASP A 48 -2.74 -5.47 -14.40
N ARG A 49 -1.91 -4.94 -13.49
CA ARG A 49 -2.30 -3.96 -12.46
C ARG A 49 -1.88 -2.54 -12.87
N PRO A 50 -2.48 -1.95 -13.92
CA PRO A 50 -2.06 -0.66 -14.45
C PRO A 50 -2.16 0.46 -13.42
N GLU A 51 -3.15 0.43 -12.53
CA GLU A 51 -3.36 1.48 -11.53
C GLU A 51 -2.33 1.39 -10.40
N LEU A 52 -1.91 0.18 -10.03
CA LEU A 52 -0.78 0.00 -9.11
C LEU A 52 0.52 0.52 -9.73
N ILE A 53 0.77 0.23 -11.00
CA ILE A 53 1.95 0.72 -11.72
C ILE A 53 1.92 2.26 -11.82
N ARG A 54 0.75 2.85 -12.10
CA ARG A 54 0.54 4.30 -12.13
C ARG A 54 0.83 4.92 -10.76
N LEU A 55 0.33 4.33 -9.69
CA LEU A 55 0.63 4.75 -8.32
C LEU A 55 2.13 4.77 -8.06
N LEU A 56 2.84 3.69 -8.38
CA LEU A 56 4.27 3.61 -8.17
C LEU A 56 5.03 4.67 -8.97
N LYS A 57 4.60 4.94 -10.21
CA LYS A 57 5.18 5.99 -11.06
C LYS A 57 5.02 7.38 -10.45
N ASP A 58 3.83 7.67 -9.93
CA ASP A 58 3.48 8.97 -9.35
C ASP A 58 4.07 9.17 -7.94
N ALA A 59 4.32 8.08 -7.22
CA ALA A 59 4.86 8.07 -5.86
C ALA A 59 6.34 8.52 -5.81
N ARG A 60 6.64 9.29 -4.76
CA ARG A 60 7.98 9.81 -4.46
C ARG A 60 8.54 9.13 -3.21
N ARG A 61 9.86 9.22 -3.02
CA ARG A 61 10.52 8.72 -1.80
C ARG A 61 9.88 9.32 -0.55
N GLY A 62 9.53 8.45 0.39
CA GLY A 62 8.84 8.80 1.62
C GLY A 62 7.32 8.92 1.49
N ASP A 63 6.73 8.68 0.32
CA ASP A 63 5.28 8.51 0.19
C ASP A 63 4.83 7.15 0.75
N VAL A 64 3.55 7.07 1.10
CA VAL A 64 2.91 5.87 1.64
C VAL A 64 2.00 5.27 0.58
N LEU A 65 2.21 3.99 0.26
CA LEU A 65 1.24 3.12 -0.38
C LEU A 65 0.30 2.57 0.70
N LEU A 66 -0.94 3.06 0.72
CA LEU A 66 -1.97 2.62 1.64
C LEU A 66 -2.87 1.59 0.95
N VAL A 67 -3.07 0.45 1.60
CA VAL A 67 -4.02 -0.59 1.17
C VAL A 67 -4.95 -0.98 2.31
N GLU A 68 -6.14 -1.46 1.98
CA GLU A 68 -7.09 -1.98 2.98
C GLU A 68 -6.56 -3.25 3.64
N SER A 69 -6.07 -4.18 2.81
CA SER A 69 -5.53 -5.46 3.25
C SER A 69 -4.32 -5.88 2.42
N ILE A 70 -3.34 -6.49 3.08
CA ILE A 70 -2.12 -6.99 2.43
C ILE A 70 -2.41 -8.14 1.46
N ASP A 71 -3.49 -8.90 1.69
CA ASP A 71 -3.97 -9.97 0.82
C ASP A 71 -4.29 -9.46 -0.61
N ARG A 72 -4.67 -8.18 -0.74
CA ARG A 72 -4.90 -7.54 -2.05
C ARG A 72 -3.61 -7.42 -2.86
N LEU A 73 -2.46 -7.38 -2.19
CA LEU A 73 -1.13 -7.36 -2.82
C LEU A 73 -0.50 -8.76 -2.89
N SER A 74 -0.71 -9.63 -1.90
CA SER A 74 -0.06 -10.95 -1.85
C SER A 74 -0.64 -11.99 -2.81
N ARG A 75 -1.91 -11.87 -3.23
CA ARG A 75 -2.50 -12.74 -4.29
C ARG A 75 -1.92 -12.52 -5.71
N MET A 76 -0.78 -11.85 -5.81
CA MET A 76 0.00 -11.76 -7.03
C MET A 76 0.84 -13.02 -7.18
N ASP A 77 1.16 -13.40 -8.42
CA ASP A 77 2.20 -14.41 -8.62
C ASP A 77 3.50 -13.98 -7.92
N ASP A 78 4.25 -14.94 -7.36
CA ASP A 78 5.48 -14.69 -6.59
C ASP A 78 6.45 -13.73 -7.30
N GLN A 79 6.58 -13.86 -8.62
CA GLN A 79 7.45 -13.02 -9.43
C GLN A 79 6.96 -11.56 -9.48
N ALA A 80 5.65 -11.36 -9.57
CA ALA A 80 5.03 -10.04 -9.58
C ALA A 80 5.08 -9.39 -8.19
N TRP A 81 4.90 -10.17 -7.12
CA TRP A 81 5.10 -9.72 -5.74
C TRP A 81 6.55 -9.25 -5.49
N ARG A 82 7.55 -10.05 -5.89
CA ARG A 82 8.97 -9.68 -5.77
C ARG A 82 9.29 -8.40 -6.55
N SER A 83 8.80 -8.29 -7.78
CA SER A 83 9.00 -7.10 -8.62
C SER A 83 8.39 -5.84 -7.99
N LEU A 84 7.20 -5.97 -7.41
CA LEU A 84 6.53 -4.90 -6.66
C LEU A 84 7.37 -4.46 -5.45
N LYS A 85 7.86 -5.40 -4.64
CA LYS A 85 8.73 -5.10 -3.48
C LYS A 85 9.98 -4.33 -3.91
N THR A 86 10.69 -4.82 -4.93
CA THR A 86 11.88 -4.13 -5.45
C THR A 86 11.55 -2.73 -5.98
N ALA A 87 10.40 -2.55 -6.64
CA ALA A 87 9.98 -1.23 -7.12
C ALA A 87 9.67 -0.25 -5.97
N ILE A 88 9.03 -0.73 -4.90
CA ILE A 88 8.70 0.05 -3.71
C ILE A 88 9.98 0.44 -2.96
N ASP A 89 10.89 -0.52 -2.75
CA ASP A 89 12.16 -0.30 -2.06
C ASP A 89 13.07 0.67 -2.82
N ASN A 90 13.26 0.46 -4.13
CA ASN A 90 14.04 1.36 -4.99
C ASN A 90 13.49 2.79 -5.01
N ARG A 91 12.17 2.96 -4.88
CA ARG A 91 11.54 4.27 -4.80
C ARG A 91 11.50 4.83 -3.38
N GLY A 92 11.83 4.03 -2.36
CA GLY A 92 11.73 4.40 -0.95
C GLY A 92 10.29 4.71 -0.52
N ILE A 93 9.32 3.96 -1.05
CA ILE A 93 7.90 4.06 -0.70
C ILE A 93 7.65 3.15 0.52
N ARG A 94 6.78 3.58 1.43
CA ARG A 94 6.39 2.78 2.60
C ARG A 94 5.05 2.11 2.35
N ILE A 95 4.91 0.83 2.70
CA ILE A 95 3.63 0.11 2.61
C ILE A 95 2.94 0.18 3.96
N VAL A 96 1.68 0.62 3.96
CA VAL A 96 0.79 0.61 5.11
C VAL A 96 -0.47 -0.14 4.74
N SER A 97 -0.84 -1.12 5.55
CA SER A 97 -2.10 -1.84 5.42
C SER A 97 -2.96 -1.65 6.65
N VAL A 98 -4.27 -1.44 6.47
CA VAL A 98 -5.17 -1.24 7.62
C VAL A 98 -5.28 -2.50 8.45
N ASP A 99 -5.32 -3.67 7.81
CA ASP A 99 -5.35 -4.99 8.47
C ASP A 99 -4.03 -5.39 9.18
N LEU A 100 -2.95 -4.63 9.00
CA LEU A 100 -1.65 -4.89 9.60
C LEU A 100 -1.23 -3.74 10.53
N PRO A 101 -1.62 -3.76 11.82
CA PRO A 101 -1.34 -2.69 12.78
C PRO A 101 0.14 -2.31 12.91
N THR A 102 1.04 -3.28 12.71
CA THR A 102 2.48 -3.05 12.75
C THR A 102 2.96 -2.14 11.61
N SER A 103 2.26 -2.11 10.48
CA SER A 103 2.57 -1.24 9.35
C SER A 103 2.17 0.22 9.59
N HIS A 104 1.28 0.50 10.56
CA HIS A 104 0.77 1.86 10.83
C HIS A 104 1.88 2.82 11.26
N GLN A 105 3.01 2.30 11.76
CA GLN A 105 4.21 3.12 12.03
C GLN A 105 4.75 3.84 10.79
N GLY A 106 4.48 3.32 9.58
CA GLY A 106 4.78 4.00 8.32
C GLY A 106 4.01 5.33 8.14
N MET A 107 2.89 5.51 8.85
CA MET A 107 2.11 6.74 8.88
C MET A 107 2.74 7.80 9.79
N THR A 108 3.42 7.39 10.86
CA THR A 108 3.94 8.28 11.90
C THR A 108 5.44 8.52 11.81
N ALA A 109 6.15 7.85 10.89
CA ALA A 109 7.59 7.96 10.68
C ALA A 109 8.02 9.38 10.21
N GLN A 110 8.04 10.28 11.19
CA GLN A 110 8.83 11.50 11.33
C GLN A 110 9.78 11.32 12.51
N SER A 111 10.43 10.16 12.64
CA SER A 111 11.53 10.01 13.57
C SER A 111 12.79 10.12 12.73
N GLY A 112 13.60 11.17 12.95
CA GLY A 112 14.79 11.48 12.15
C GLY A 112 15.94 10.47 12.23
N ASP A 113 15.64 9.21 12.52
CA ASP A 113 16.58 8.11 12.66
C ASP A 113 16.43 7.12 11.50
N GLU A 114 17.25 7.31 10.47
CA GLU A 114 17.24 6.54 9.23
C GLU A 114 17.50 5.04 9.46
N PHE A 115 18.17 4.68 10.56
CA PHE A 115 18.39 3.29 10.97
C PHE A 115 17.11 2.62 11.45
N THR A 116 16.38 3.29 12.35
CA THR A 116 15.09 2.80 12.87
C THR A 116 14.08 2.64 11.73
N ASP A 117 14.04 3.59 10.78
CA ASP A 117 13.20 3.50 9.58
C ASP A 117 13.53 2.28 8.71
N ARG A 118 14.83 1.99 8.48
CA ARG A 118 15.25 0.80 7.71
C ARG A 118 14.96 -0.51 8.43
N MET A 119 15.14 -0.55 9.75
CA MET A 119 14.84 -1.72 10.57
C MET A 119 13.34 -2.02 10.59
N LEU A 120 12.51 -0.98 10.77
CA LEU A 120 11.05 -1.11 10.71
C LEU A 120 10.57 -1.52 9.32
N ALA A 121 11.18 -0.97 8.25
CA ALA A 121 10.90 -1.41 6.90
C ALA A 121 11.23 -2.90 6.69
N ALA A 122 12.39 -3.37 7.16
CA ALA A 122 12.80 -4.76 7.05
C ALA A 122 11.86 -5.71 7.83
N ILE A 123 11.46 -5.32 9.06
CA ILE A 123 10.51 -6.08 9.87
C ILE A 123 9.15 -6.15 9.19
N ASN A 124 8.66 -5.03 8.65
CA ASN A 124 7.40 -4.97 7.90
C ASN A 124 7.46 -5.90 6.68
N TYR A 125 8.55 -5.89 5.91
CA TYR A 125 8.73 -6.82 4.78
C TYR A 125 8.75 -8.29 5.21
N MET A 126 9.44 -8.63 6.30
CA MET A 126 9.46 -10.01 6.83
C MET A 126 8.06 -10.49 7.27
N MET A 127 7.29 -9.63 7.94
CA MET A 127 5.91 -9.98 8.35
C MET A 127 4.98 -10.13 7.16
N ILE A 128 5.09 -9.23 6.17
CA ILE A 128 4.32 -9.34 4.93
C ILE A 128 4.68 -10.64 4.19
N ASP A 129 5.97 -10.98 4.10
CA ASP A 129 6.40 -12.22 3.44
C ASP A 129 5.90 -13.48 4.16
N MET A 130 5.75 -13.44 5.49
CA MET A 130 5.15 -14.55 6.25
C MET A 130 3.65 -14.70 5.99
N MET A 131 2.93 -13.60 5.70
CA MET A 131 1.48 -13.63 5.40
C MET A 131 1.16 -13.88 3.92
N ALA A 132 2.15 -13.73 3.05
CA ALA A 132 2.04 -14.00 1.62
C ALA A 132 2.38 -15.45 1.24
N ALA A 133 2.83 -16.28 2.20
CA ALA A 133 3.28 -17.66 2.02
C ALA A 133 2.19 -18.70 2.31
#